data_AF-A0A497JLL4-F1
#
_entry.id   AF-A0A497JLL4-F1
#
_cell.length_a   1.000
_cell.length_b   1.000
_cell.length_c   1.000
_cell.angle_alpha   90.00
_cell.angle_beta   90.00
_cell.angle_gamma   90.00
#
_symmetry.space_group_name_H-M   'P 1'
#
loop_
_entity.id
_entity.type
_entity.pdbx_description
1 polymer ?
#
loop_
_entity_poly.entity_id
_entity_poly.type
_entity_poly.pdbx_seq_one_letter_code
_entity_poly.pdbx_strand_id
1 'polypeptide(L)'
;MVKNSLLVLGLILAASSCGFKFWVPRKAWFSLFNSPYPAHRDESALDVYYPENEVLMPLEEGRVFEVKWFEAPKVRRDGLNFEPLILIEVGGGKVVKVLHVKPSVKVGEKVRVGDPIGKPIISGYFLPWTGLHAHFELRKVTDPYRALGAYKLKLDKRFKVGLKNPCKKEGFVFRVLERSVDGVWVQPLNAGLRLGGLTVFSGRKQCFLDGGIPFHGYGVAVGGKSSPIKTLDGKVLGRV
;
A
#
# COMPACT_ATOMS: atom_id res chain seq x y z
N MET A 1 -32.68 -8.15 18.05
CA MET A 1 -32.48 -8.48 16.62
C MET A 1 -31.20 -7.84 16.14
N VAL A 2 -30.13 -8.63 16.02
CA VAL A 2 -28.89 -8.18 15.37
C VAL A 2 -29.21 -8.07 13.88
N LYS A 3 -29.18 -6.86 13.32
CA LYS A 3 -29.25 -6.69 11.86
C LYS A 3 -28.00 -7.37 11.29
N ASN A 4 -28.17 -8.54 10.68
CA ASN A 4 -27.17 -9.10 9.77
C ASN A 4 -27.05 -8.14 8.59
N SER A 5 -26.17 -7.15 8.72
CA SER A 5 -25.73 -6.35 7.59
C SER A 5 -24.86 -7.23 6.71
N LEU A 6 -25.37 -7.61 5.53
CA LEU A 6 -24.54 -8.14 4.45
C LEU A 6 -23.44 -7.12 4.14
N LEU A 7 -22.23 -7.38 4.61
CA LEU A 7 -21.03 -6.67 4.20
C LEU A 7 -20.62 -7.20 2.83
N VAL A 8 -21.08 -6.53 1.77
CA VAL A 8 -20.56 -6.81 0.42
C VAL A 8 -19.15 -6.25 0.34
N LEU A 9 -18.16 -7.14 0.22
CA LEU A 9 -16.78 -6.76 -0.04
C LEU A 9 -16.67 -6.14 -1.44
N GLY A 10 -16.69 -4.81 -1.50
CA GLY A 10 -16.44 -4.09 -2.74
C GLY A 10 -14.95 -4.06 -3.03
N LEU A 11 -14.52 -4.67 -4.14
CA LEU A 11 -13.13 -4.59 -4.62
C LEU A 11 -12.96 -3.48 -5.67
N ILE A 12 -11.74 -2.98 -5.78
CA ILE A 12 -11.31 -2.03 -6.81
C ILE A 12 -9.95 -2.44 -7.37
N LEU A 13 -9.79 -2.31 -8.68
CA LEU A 13 -8.53 -2.55 -9.37
C LEU A 13 -7.55 -1.42 -9.02
N ALA A 14 -6.51 -1.71 -8.24
CA ALA A 14 -5.48 -0.76 -7.85
C ALA A 14 -4.38 -0.65 -8.90
N ALA A 15 -3.85 -1.79 -9.35
CA ALA A 15 -2.75 -1.86 -10.30
C ALA A 15 -2.82 -3.11 -11.19
N SER A 16 -2.02 -3.16 -12.24
CA SER A 16 -1.86 -4.34 -13.08
C SER A 16 -0.40 -4.57 -13.47
N SER A 17 -0.03 -5.82 -13.73
CA SER A 17 1.31 -6.17 -14.20
C SER A 17 1.28 -7.48 -14.98
N CYS A 18 1.96 -7.54 -16.12
CA CYS A 18 2.09 -8.77 -16.93
C CYS A 18 0.77 -9.51 -17.21
N GLY A 19 -0.34 -8.78 -17.42
CA GLY A 19 -1.67 -9.34 -17.63
C GLY A 19 -2.47 -9.61 -16.35
N PHE A 20 -1.85 -9.58 -15.17
CA PHE A 20 -2.49 -9.76 -13.88
C PHE A 20 -3.04 -8.45 -13.31
N LYS A 21 -4.13 -8.55 -12.56
CA LYS A 21 -4.86 -7.44 -11.95
C LYS A 21 -4.80 -7.57 -10.43
N PHE A 22 -4.38 -6.51 -9.76
CA PHE A 22 -4.34 -6.41 -8.31
C PHE A 22 -5.59 -5.70 -7.82
N TRP A 23 -6.47 -6.47 -7.20
CA TRP A 23 -7.71 -6.01 -6.59
C TRP A 23 -7.52 -5.80 -5.10
N VAL A 24 -8.01 -4.67 -4.59
CA VAL A 24 -7.95 -4.34 -3.16
C VAL A 24 -9.35 -3.95 -2.67
N PRO A 25 -9.64 -4.09 -1.36
CA PRO A 25 -10.89 -3.57 -0.81
C PRO A 25 -11.03 -2.07 -1.07
N ARG A 26 -12.23 -1.62 -1.44
CA ARG A 26 -12.52 -0.19 -1.72
C ARG A 26 -12.22 0.75 -0.55
N LYS A 27 -12.25 0.23 0.67
CA LYS A 27 -11.97 0.97 1.90
C LYS A 27 -10.51 0.86 2.34
N ALA A 28 -9.70 0.01 1.68
CA ALA A 28 -8.28 -0.10 1.98
C ALA A 28 -7.52 1.07 1.39
N TRP A 29 -6.50 1.52 2.11
CA TRP A 29 -5.47 2.39 1.56
C TRP A 29 -4.42 1.51 0.89
N PHE A 30 -3.73 2.04 -0.10
CA PHE A 30 -2.61 1.35 -0.71
C PHE A 30 -1.55 2.35 -1.21
N SER A 31 -0.33 1.87 -1.40
CA SER A 31 0.80 2.66 -1.88
C SER A 31 1.74 1.82 -2.73
N LEU A 32 2.39 2.43 -3.73
CA LEU A 32 3.49 1.84 -4.47
C LEU A 32 4.84 2.39 -4.00
N PHE A 33 4.87 3.54 -3.32
CA PHE A 33 6.09 4.29 -3.03
C PHE A 33 6.38 4.52 -1.53
N ASN A 34 5.55 4.01 -0.60
CA ASN A 34 5.65 4.29 0.84
C ASN A 34 6.64 3.42 1.62
N SER A 35 7.84 3.17 1.09
CA SER A 35 8.83 2.30 1.73
C SER A 35 10.21 2.54 1.16
N PRO A 36 11.31 2.45 1.94
CA PRO A 36 12.64 2.78 1.44
C PRO A 36 13.19 1.74 0.45
N TYR A 37 12.58 0.56 0.38
CA TYR A 37 13.11 -0.61 -0.30
C TYR A 37 13.04 -0.50 -1.83
N PRO A 38 13.98 -1.16 -2.55
CA PRO A 38 14.10 -0.99 -4.00
C PRO A 38 12.82 -1.29 -4.79
N ALA A 39 12.05 -2.29 -4.37
CA ALA A 39 10.83 -2.67 -5.07
C ALA A 39 9.84 -1.50 -5.22
N HIS A 40 9.77 -0.59 -4.24
CA HIS A 40 8.93 0.60 -4.29
C HIS A 40 9.51 1.69 -5.19
N ARG A 41 10.84 1.87 -5.18
CA ARG A 41 11.53 2.79 -6.09
C ARG A 41 11.37 2.36 -7.55
N ASP A 42 11.31 1.05 -7.78
CA ASP A 42 11.18 0.44 -9.10
C ASP A 42 9.71 0.31 -9.58
N GLU A 43 8.74 0.82 -8.81
CA GLU A 43 7.30 0.70 -9.09
C GLU A 43 6.82 -0.76 -9.14
N SER A 44 7.44 -1.65 -8.39
CA SER A 44 7.27 -3.11 -8.49
C SER A 44 6.66 -3.77 -7.26
N ALA A 45 6.27 -2.97 -6.25
CA ALA A 45 5.59 -3.40 -5.04
C ALA A 45 4.30 -2.62 -4.79
N LEU A 46 3.34 -3.27 -4.13
CA LEU A 46 2.08 -2.69 -3.68
C LEU A 46 1.88 -3.00 -2.20
N ASP A 47 1.88 -1.95 -1.38
CA ASP A 47 1.47 -2.04 0.02
C ASP A 47 -0.02 -1.79 0.13
N VAL A 48 -0.74 -2.64 0.86
CA VAL A 48 -2.18 -2.51 1.10
C VAL A 48 -2.46 -2.54 2.60
N TYR A 49 -3.10 -1.47 3.09
CA TYR A 49 -3.49 -1.28 4.48
C TYR A 49 -4.95 -1.70 4.66
N TYR A 50 -5.16 -2.90 5.20
CA TYR A 50 -6.49 -3.50 5.33
C TYR A 50 -7.19 -2.96 6.58
N PRO A 51 -8.40 -2.36 6.46
CA PRO A 51 -9.09 -1.73 7.59
C PRO A 51 -9.50 -2.70 8.69
N GLU A 52 -9.72 -3.98 8.36
CA GLU A 52 -10.13 -5.02 9.30
C GLU A 52 -8.97 -5.94 9.73
N ASN A 53 -7.72 -5.59 9.37
CA ASN A 53 -6.53 -6.41 9.62
C ASN A 53 -6.67 -7.87 9.13
N GLU A 54 -7.45 -8.08 8.07
CA GLU A 54 -7.53 -9.34 7.34
C GLU A 54 -7.03 -9.10 5.92
N VAL A 55 -5.94 -9.77 5.57
CA VAL A 55 -5.30 -9.64 4.26
C VAL A 55 -5.98 -10.59 3.30
N LEU A 56 -6.39 -10.05 2.16
CA LEU A 56 -7.11 -10.79 1.13
C LEU A 56 -6.23 -10.99 -0.10
N MET A 57 -6.37 -12.15 -0.75
CA MET A 57 -5.74 -12.47 -2.03
C MET A 57 -6.09 -11.40 -3.08
N PRO A 58 -5.09 -10.71 -3.69
CA PRO A 58 -5.37 -9.61 -4.60
C PRO A 58 -5.56 -10.03 -6.07
N LEU A 59 -5.22 -11.26 -6.45
CA LEU A 59 -5.33 -11.75 -7.84
C LEU A 59 -6.48 -12.76 -7.99
N GLU A 60 -6.97 -12.93 -9.22
CA GLU A 60 -8.15 -13.74 -9.55
C GLU A 60 -8.13 -15.14 -8.94
N GLU A 61 -7.01 -15.85 -9.09
CA GLU A 61 -6.77 -17.14 -8.46
C GLU A 61 -5.28 -17.41 -8.30
N GLY A 62 -4.95 -18.34 -7.41
CA GLY A 62 -3.62 -18.89 -7.26
C GLY A 62 -3.59 -20.11 -6.35
N ARG A 63 -2.43 -20.74 -6.26
CA ARG A 63 -2.15 -21.83 -5.31
C ARG A 63 -0.99 -21.44 -4.43
N VAL A 64 -1.13 -21.61 -3.11
CA VAL A 64 -0.04 -21.35 -2.17
C VAL A 64 1.11 -22.30 -2.49
N PHE A 65 2.18 -21.75 -3.04
CA PHE A 65 3.36 -22.46 -3.49
C PHE A 65 4.30 -22.74 -2.32
N GLU A 66 4.47 -21.76 -1.43
CA GLU A 66 5.37 -21.87 -0.30
C GLU A 66 5.01 -20.89 0.82
N VAL A 67 5.30 -21.28 2.06
CA VAL A 67 5.29 -20.41 3.24
C VAL A 67 6.64 -20.57 3.94
N LYS A 68 7.38 -19.48 4.09
CA LYS A 68 8.68 -19.44 4.76
C LYS A 68 8.69 -18.40 5.87
N TRP A 69 9.56 -18.60 6.85
CA TRP A 69 9.82 -17.65 7.92
C TRP A 69 11.31 -17.33 7.92
N PHE A 70 11.64 -16.04 7.99
CA PHE A 70 13.02 -15.55 8.02
C PHE A 70 13.23 -14.79 9.32
N GLU A 71 14.46 -14.79 9.84
CA GLU A 71 14.81 -13.87 10.92
C GLU A 71 14.65 -12.42 10.43
N ALA A 72 14.01 -11.61 11.26
CA ALA A 72 13.82 -10.19 11.02
C ALA A 72 14.76 -9.39 11.92
N PRO A 73 15.28 -8.24 11.44
CA PRO A 73 16.02 -7.33 12.29
C PRO A 73 15.07 -6.75 13.35
N LYS A 74 15.65 -6.10 14.36
CA LYS A 74 14.88 -5.43 15.42
C LYS A 74 14.90 -3.92 15.27
N VAL A 75 14.64 -3.41 14.06
CA VAL A 75 14.56 -1.96 13.80
C VAL A 75 13.40 -1.35 14.59
N ARG A 76 12.24 -2.01 14.54
CA ARG A 76 11.10 -1.70 15.41
C ARG A 76 11.09 -2.60 16.64
N ARG A 77 11.11 -2.00 17.83
CA ARG A 77 11.28 -2.70 19.12
C ARG A 77 10.15 -3.68 19.44
N ASP A 78 8.91 -3.34 19.09
CA ASP A 78 7.70 -4.17 19.27
C ASP A 78 7.41 -5.07 18.06
N GLY A 79 8.25 -5.06 17.01
CA GLY A 79 8.09 -5.92 15.85
C GLY A 79 8.42 -7.39 16.15
N LEU A 80 7.92 -8.33 15.35
CA LEU A 80 8.26 -9.74 15.48
C LEU A 80 9.73 -10.00 15.10
N ASN A 81 10.33 -11.02 15.71
CA ASN A 81 11.69 -11.46 15.39
C ASN A 81 11.75 -12.29 14.09
N PHE A 82 10.60 -12.64 13.53
CA PHE A 82 10.49 -13.44 12.31
C PHE A 82 9.52 -12.79 11.32
N GLU A 83 9.92 -12.78 10.05
CA GLU A 83 9.16 -12.29 8.91
C GLU A 83 8.60 -13.46 8.10
N PRO A 84 7.27 -13.59 7.98
CA PRO A 84 6.65 -14.55 7.09
C PRO A 84 6.72 -14.08 5.63
N LEU A 85 6.96 -15.03 4.75
CA LEU A 85 6.89 -14.86 3.30
C LEU A 85 5.95 -15.93 2.76
N ILE A 86 4.92 -15.49 2.04
CA ILE A 86 4.00 -16.38 1.33
C ILE A 86 4.26 -16.23 -0.17
N LEU A 87 4.47 -17.34 -0.87
CA LEU A 87 4.49 -17.38 -2.32
C LEU A 87 3.21 -18.05 -2.81
N ILE A 88 2.51 -17.40 -3.72
CA ILE A 88 1.30 -17.92 -4.36
C ILE A 88 1.56 -17.99 -5.86
N GLU A 89 1.56 -19.19 -6.44
CA GLU A 89 1.68 -19.37 -7.89
C GLU A 89 0.37 -18.96 -8.57
N VAL A 90 0.49 -18.11 -9.59
CA VAL A 90 -0.65 -17.52 -10.32
C VAL A 90 -0.62 -17.87 -11.81
N GLY A 91 0.21 -18.83 -12.19
CA GLY A 91 0.38 -19.29 -13.57
C GLY A 91 1.35 -18.46 -14.41
N GLY A 92 1.63 -18.93 -15.63
CA GLY A 92 2.55 -18.27 -16.57
C GLY A 92 3.97 -18.09 -16.04
N GLY A 93 4.44 -19.03 -15.19
CA GLY A 93 5.76 -19.00 -14.55
C GLY A 93 5.94 -17.87 -13.52
N LYS A 94 4.85 -17.42 -12.89
CA LYS A 94 4.85 -16.28 -11.95
C LYS A 94 4.25 -16.63 -10.60
N VAL A 95 4.74 -15.92 -9.59
CA VAL A 95 4.24 -15.96 -8.23
C VAL A 95 3.92 -14.56 -7.74
N VAL A 96 2.99 -14.45 -6.81
CA VAL A 96 2.84 -13.28 -5.94
C VAL A 96 3.57 -13.57 -4.64
N LYS A 97 4.56 -12.74 -4.32
CA LYS A 97 5.24 -12.72 -3.03
C LYS A 97 4.46 -11.80 -2.10
N VAL A 98 4.15 -12.29 -0.90
CA VAL A 98 3.46 -11.55 0.16
C VAL A 98 4.37 -11.48 1.38
N LEU A 99 4.60 -10.28 1.91
CA LEU A 99 5.34 -10.02 3.15
C LEU A 99 4.46 -9.32 4.18
N HIS A 100 4.90 -9.35 5.44
CA HIS A 100 4.27 -8.72 6.59
C HIS A 100 2.91 -9.31 6.94
N VAL A 101 2.69 -10.57 6.57
CA VAL A 101 1.41 -11.28 6.78
C VAL A 101 1.63 -12.61 7.45
N LYS A 102 1.12 -12.77 8.67
CA LYS A 102 1.03 -14.08 9.31
C LYS A 102 0.02 -14.93 8.53
N PRO A 103 0.44 -16.05 7.92
CA PRO A 103 -0.42 -16.84 7.03
C PRO A 103 -1.57 -17.50 7.79
N SER A 104 -2.76 -17.51 7.19
CA SER A 104 -3.89 -18.38 7.57
C SER A 104 -4.09 -19.56 6.62
N VAL A 105 -3.35 -19.57 5.51
CA VAL A 105 -3.43 -20.58 4.43
C VAL A 105 -2.31 -21.61 4.53
N LYS A 106 -2.51 -22.77 3.90
CA LYS A 106 -1.53 -23.87 3.85
C LYS A 106 -0.91 -24.02 2.46
N VAL A 107 0.32 -24.54 2.41
CA VAL A 107 0.95 -24.92 1.14
C VAL A 107 0.06 -25.91 0.38
N GLY A 108 -0.13 -25.67 -0.91
CA GLY A 108 -1.02 -26.43 -1.78
C GLY A 108 -2.47 -25.93 -1.81
N GLU A 109 -2.87 -25.04 -0.90
CA GLU A 109 -4.22 -24.47 -0.85
C GLU A 109 -4.50 -23.59 -2.08
N LYS A 110 -5.70 -23.69 -2.64
CA LYS A 110 -6.17 -22.80 -3.72
C LYS A 110 -6.86 -21.61 -3.08
N VAL A 111 -6.52 -20.42 -3.55
CA VAL A 111 -7.10 -19.15 -3.11
C VAL A 111 -7.59 -18.37 -4.32
N ARG A 112 -8.65 -17.59 -4.15
CA ARG A 112 -9.24 -16.70 -5.15
C ARG A 112 -9.25 -15.27 -4.66
N VAL A 113 -9.45 -14.34 -5.57
CA VAL A 113 -9.55 -12.92 -5.25
C VAL A 113 -10.54 -12.68 -4.10
N GLY A 114 -10.09 -12.00 -3.05
CA GLY A 114 -10.90 -11.73 -1.87
C GLY A 114 -10.88 -12.82 -0.79
N ASP A 115 -10.29 -13.99 -1.04
CA ASP A 115 -10.11 -15.01 0.01
C ASP A 115 -9.07 -14.52 1.05
N PRO A 116 -9.30 -14.78 2.35
CA PRO A 116 -8.35 -14.40 3.40
C PRO A 116 -7.07 -15.24 3.31
N ILE A 117 -5.93 -14.58 3.26
CA ILE A 117 -4.60 -15.22 3.22
C ILE A 117 -3.80 -15.06 4.52
N GLY A 118 -4.26 -14.17 5.42
CA GLY A 118 -3.66 -14.02 6.73
C GLY A 118 -3.99 -12.70 7.41
N LYS A 119 -3.21 -12.36 8.43
CA LYS A 119 -3.33 -11.10 9.17
C LYS A 119 -2.00 -10.33 9.13
N PRO A 120 -2.02 -8.99 9.02
CA PRO A 120 -0.79 -8.24 8.99
C PRO A 120 -0.07 -8.35 10.34
N ILE A 121 1.26 -8.30 10.32
CA ILE A 121 2.11 -8.31 11.50
C ILE A 121 2.88 -7.00 11.64
N ILE A 122 3.30 -6.68 12.87
CA ILE A 122 4.32 -5.66 13.07
C ILE A 122 5.66 -6.29 12.71
N SER A 123 6.18 -5.99 11.52
CA SER A 123 7.48 -6.49 11.09
C SER A 123 8.62 -5.86 11.90
N GLY A 124 9.65 -6.64 12.18
CA GLY A 124 10.90 -6.12 12.73
C GLY A 124 11.64 -5.14 11.81
N TYR A 125 11.35 -5.16 10.50
CA TYR A 125 11.88 -4.23 9.49
C TYR A 125 11.22 -2.84 9.51
N PHE A 126 10.07 -2.71 10.18
CA PHE A 126 9.30 -1.46 10.17
C PHE A 126 10.02 -0.33 10.90
N LEU A 127 9.64 0.90 10.56
CA LEU A 127 9.90 2.07 11.40
C LEU A 127 8.71 2.28 12.35
N PRO A 128 8.87 3.04 13.45
CA PRO A 128 7.80 3.23 14.43
C PRO A 128 6.48 3.75 13.80
N TRP A 129 6.58 4.63 12.81
CA TRP A 129 5.43 5.21 12.09
C TRP A 129 4.88 4.35 10.94
N THR A 130 5.45 3.17 10.67
CA THR A 130 4.95 2.29 9.61
C THR A 130 3.66 1.60 10.07
N GLY A 131 2.56 1.87 9.36
CA GLY A 131 1.27 1.21 9.59
C GLY A 131 1.27 -0.26 9.15
N LEU A 132 0.39 -1.06 9.74
CA LEU A 132 0.18 -2.46 9.35
C LEU A 132 -0.32 -2.55 7.91
N HIS A 133 0.37 -3.33 7.08
CA HIS A 133 0.02 -3.56 5.68
C HIS A 133 0.45 -4.95 5.24
N ALA A 134 -0.08 -5.39 4.11
CA ALA A 134 0.51 -6.48 3.33
C ALA A 134 1.30 -5.88 2.16
N HIS A 135 2.50 -6.39 1.95
CA HIS A 135 3.35 -6.01 0.82
C HIS A 135 3.28 -7.08 -0.26
N PHE A 136 2.96 -6.68 -1.49
CA PHE A 136 2.80 -7.57 -2.64
C PHE A 136 3.79 -7.26 -3.76
N GLU A 137 4.43 -8.31 -4.29
CA GLU A 137 5.26 -8.24 -5.51
C GLU A 137 4.84 -9.34 -6.50
N LEU A 138 4.70 -9.02 -7.80
CA LEU A 138 4.63 -10.03 -8.84
C LEU A 138 6.05 -10.41 -9.27
N ARG A 139 6.38 -11.71 -9.27
CA ARG A 139 7.74 -12.19 -9.53
C ARG A 139 7.75 -13.41 -10.46
N LYS A 140 8.92 -13.70 -11.03
CA LYS A 140 9.18 -14.99 -11.69
C LYS A 140 9.24 -16.09 -10.62
N VAL A 141 8.66 -17.26 -10.91
CA VAL A 141 8.75 -18.42 -10.00
C VAL A 141 10.19 -18.87 -9.79
N THR A 142 11.07 -18.63 -10.76
CA THR A 142 12.51 -18.95 -10.69
C THR A 142 13.35 -17.91 -9.94
N ASP A 143 12.77 -16.75 -9.58
CA ASP A 143 13.44 -15.72 -8.77
C ASP A 143 12.45 -15.07 -7.77
N PRO A 144 11.90 -15.84 -6.81
CA PRO A 144 10.78 -15.38 -6.01
C PRO A 144 11.18 -14.63 -4.73
N TYR A 145 12.45 -14.70 -4.31
CA TYR A 145 12.86 -14.21 -2.98
C TYR A 145 13.60 -12.87 -2.99
N ARG A 146 14.34 -12.53 -4.06
CA ARG A 146 15.24 -11.37 -4.07
C ARG A 146 14.48 -10.06 -3.85
N ALA A 147 15.17 -9.07 -3.29
CA ALA A 147 14.61 -7.73 -3.07
C ALA A 147 14.40 -6.94 -4.38
N LEU A 148 15.16 -7.27 -5.43
CA LEU A 148 15.10 -6.66 -6.77
C LEU A 148 14.50 -7.65 -7.77
N GLY A 149 14.06 -7.16 -8.94
CA GLY A 149 13.64 -8.01 -10.07
C GLY A 149 12.16 -8.38 -10.11
N ALA A 150 11.32 -7.79 -9.25
CA ALA A 150 9.88 -7.87 -9.37
C ALA A 150 9.39 -7.14 -10.64
N TYR A 151 8.26 -7.56 -11.17
CA TYR A 151 7.66 -6.93 -12.34
C TYR A 151 7.04 -5.58 -11.97
N LYS A 152 7.30 -4.56 -12.81
CA LYS A 152 6.69 -3.23 -12.63
C LYS A 152 5.16 -3.31 -12.64
N LEU A 153 4.56 -2.55 -11.74
CA LEU A 153 3.13 -2.37 -11.60
C LEU A 153 2.71 -1.11 -12.36
N LYS A 154 1.58 -1.20 -13.04
CA LYS A 154 0.90 -0.07 -13.67
C LYS A 154 -0.29 0.30 -12.81
N LEU A 155 -0.19 1.43 -12.11
CA LEU A 155 -1.31 2.00 -11.36
C LEU A 155 -2.52 2.25 -12.28
N ASP A 156 -3.73 1.90 -11.80
CA ASP A 156 -4.98 2.10 -12.53
C ASP A 156 -5.22 3.60 -12.79
N LYS A 157 -5.73 3.91 -13.99
CA LYS A 157 -5.96 5.29 -14.46
C LYS A 157 -6.85 6.11 -13.53
N ARG A 158 -7.75 5.47 -12.79
CA ARG A 158 -8.67 6.13 -11.84
C ARG A 158 -7.93 6.86 -10.72
N PHE A 159 -6.74 6.39 -10.36
CA PHE A 159 -5.90 7.01 -9.32
C PHE A 159 -4.90 8.04 -9.88
N LYS A 160 -4.80 8.18 -11.20
CA LYS A 160 -3.91 9.15 -11.87
C LYS A 160 -4.53 10.53 -12.10
N VAL A 161 -5.73 10.77 -11.55
CA VAL A 161 -6.51 11.99 -11.77
C VAL A 161 -6.31 12.94 -10.60
N GLY A 162 -5.87 14.18 -10.89
CA GLY A 162 -5.84 15.24 -9.89
C GLY A 162 -7.26 15.57 -9.43
N LEU A 163 -7.51 15.61 -8.11
CA LEU A 163 -8.80 16.08 -7.61
C LEU A 163 -8.87 17.60 -7.78
N LYS A 164 -10.09 18.12 -7.94
CA LYS A 164 -10.33 19.57 -7.83
C LYS A 164 -10.12 19.97 -6.37
N ASN A 165 -9.35 21.04 -6.15
CA ASN A 165 -9.05 21.59 -4.83
C ASN A 165 -10.33 21.73 -3.97
N PRO A 166 -10.44 21.02 -2.83
CA PRO A 166 -11.58 21.18 -1.93
C PRO A 166 -11.51 22.49 -1.13
N CYS A 167 -10.35 23.14 -1.05
CA CYS A 167 -10.17 24.32 -0.21
C CYS A 167 -10.28 25.62 -1.02
N LYS A 168 -11.40 26.32 -0.84
CA LYS A 168 -11.62 27.70 -1.27
C LYS A 168 -11.51 28.73 -0.12
N LYS A 169 -11.21 28.32 1.13
CA LYS A 169 -11.22 29.22 2.30
C LYS A 169 -10.09 28.94 3.31
N GLU A 170 -9.77 29.98 4.07
CA GLU A 170 -8.71 30.16 5.06
C GLU A 170 -8.65 29.03 6.11
N GLY A 171 -7.45 28.46 6.28
CA GLY A 171 -7.07 27.57 7.39
C GLY A 171 -7.70 26.16 7.37
N PHE A 172 -6.88 25.14 7.59
CA PHE A 172 -7.41 23.81 7.94
C PHE A 172 -7.70 23.74 9.43
N VAL A 173 -8.92 23.35 9.80
CA VAL A 173 -9.30 23.03 11.17
C VAL A 173 -9.38 21.53 11.31
N PHE A 174 -8.67 20.98 12.30
CA PHE A 174 -8.67 19.55 12.56
C PHE A 174 -9.13 19.22 13.98
N ARG A 175 -9.82 18.09 14.13
CA ARG A 175 -10.05 17.41 15.40
C ARG A 175 -8.93 16.40 15.62
N VAL A 176 -8.25 16.46 16.75
CA VAL A 176 -7.32 15.38 17.15
C VAL A 176 -8.14 14.15 17.50
N LEU A 177 -7.89 13.04 16.79
CA LEU A 177 -8.49 11.74 17.05
C LEU A 177 -7.65 10.93 18.04
N GLU A 178 -6.33 10.94 17.85
CA GLU A 178 -5.39 10.16 18.65
C GLU A 178 -4.05 10.88 18.75
N ARG A 179 -3.37 10.73 19.90
CA ARG A 179 -1.98 11.13 20.09
C ARG A 179 -1.19 9.88 20.50
N SER A 180 -0.12 9.61 19.78
CA SER A 180 0.85 8.56 20.12
C SER A 180 2.25 9.15 20.18
N VAL A 181 3.23 8.33 20.58
CA VAL A 181 4.65 8.72 20.56
C VAL A 181 5.13 8.99 19.13
N ASP A 182 4.51 8.36 18.14
CA ASP A 182 4.92 8.37 16.74
C ASP A 182 4.15 9.39 15.88
N GLY A 183 3.11 10.04 16.44
CA GLY A 183 2.38 11.07 15.73
C GLY A 183 1.04 11.46 16.33
N VAL A 184 0.30 12.28 15.57
CA VAL A 184 -1.05 12.71 15.92
C VAL A 184 -1.98 12.41 14.76
N TRP A 185 -2.99 11.59 14.99
CA TRP A 185 -4.06 11.37 14.02
C TRP A 185 -5.07 12.49 14.14
N VAL A 186 -5.37 13.14 13.02
CA VAL A 186 -6.28 14.28 12.97
C VAL A 186 -7.34 14.10 11.89
N GLN A 187 -8.58 14.46 12.21
CA GLN A 187 -9.71 14.49 11.29
C GLN A 187 -9.97 15.95 10.85
N PRO A 188 -9.96 16.26 9.55
CA PRO A 188 -10.31 17.59 9.07
C PRO A 188 -11.81 17.86 9.30
N LEU A 189 -12.14 19.03 9.85
CA LEU A 189 -13.53 19.44 10.13
C LEU A 189 -14.12 20.35 9.06
N ASN A 190 -13.27 21.08 8.33
CA ASN A 190 -13.68 22.10 7.36
C ASN A 190 -13.14 21.83 5.94
N ALA A 191 -12.81 20.58 5.63
CA ALA A 191 -12.39 20.18 4.28
C ALA A 191 -13.29 19.07 3.75
N GLY A 192 -13.87 19.30 2.56
CA GLY A 192 -14.52 18.25 1.77
C GLY A 192 -13.48 17.33 1.14
N LEU A 193 -12.75 16.58 1.97
CA LEU A 193 -11.76 15.65 1.47
C LEU A 193 -12.47 14.42 0.92
N ARG A 194 -12.37 14.21 -0.40
CA ARG A 194 -12.21 12.85 -0.89
C ARG A 194 -10.89 12.36 -0.29
N LEU A 195 -11.00 11.45 0.67
CA LEU A 195 -9.90 10.73 1.31
C LEU A 195 -8.91 10.28 0.22
N GLY A 196 -7.69 10.82 0.28
CA GLY A 196 -6.62 10.65 -0.71
C GLY A 196 -5.28 11.08 -0.11
N GLY A 197 -4.18 10.83 -0.82
CA GLY A 197 -2.83 11.23 -0.37
C GLY A 197 -2.66 12.74 -0.19
N LEU A 198 -1.50 13.16 0.33
CA LEU A 198 -1.20 14.58 0.53
C LEU A 198 -1.24 15.32 -0.83
N THR A 199 -2.07 16.35 -0.93
CA THR A 199 -2.22 17.14 -2.15
C THR A 199 -0.99 18.01 -2.40
N VAL A 200 -0.48 18.00 -3.63
CA VAL A 200 0.68 18.78 -4.06
C VAL A 200 0.47 19.38 -5.46
N PHE A 201 1.31 20.35 -5.83
CA PHE A 201 1.39 20.86 -7.19
C PHE A 201 2.65 20.38 -7.90
N SER A 202 2.47 19.85 -9.11
CA SER A 202 3.52 19.63 -10.11
C SER A 202 3.28 20.63 -11.26
N GLY A 203 4.07 21.71 -11.27
CA GLY A 203 3.78 22.88 -12.10
C GLY A 203 2.43 23.50 -11.74
N ARG A 204 1.50 23.58 -12.71
CA ARG A 204 0.12 24.06 -12.50
C ARG A 204 -0.90 22.95 -12.21
N LYS A 205 -0.46 21.68 -12.21
CA LYS A 205 -1.35 20.53 -12.06
C LYS A 205 -1.37 20.08 -10.60
N GLN A 206 -2.57 19.93 -10.05
CA GLN A 206 -2.78 19.31 -8.74
C GLN A 206 -2.62 17.79 -8.85
N CYS A 207 -1.86 17.22 -7.91
CA CYS A 207 -1.49 15.81 -7.83
C CYS A 207 -1.54 15.36 -6.36
N PHE A 208 -1.25 14.09 -6.10
CA PHE A 208 -1.13 13.56 -4.74
C PHE A 208 0.20 12.88 -4.55
N LEU A 209 0.80 13.07 -3.38
CA LEU A 209 1.92 12.26 -2.96
C LEU A 209 1.42 10.88 -2.54
N ASP A 210 1.96 9.86 -3.18
CA ASP A 210 1.81 8.50 -2.72
C ASP A 210 2.60 8.30 -1.42
N GLY A 211 2.02 7.59 -0.45
CA GLY A 211 2.61 7.39 0.89
C GLY A 211 2.61 8.63 1.79
N GLY A 212 2.18 9.80 1.29
CA GLY A 212 2.18 11.04 2.05
C GLY A 212 3.53 11.75 2.04
N ILE A 213 3.99 12.22 3.20
CA ILE A 213 5.27 12.94 3.29
C ILE A 213 6.42 11.93 3.06
N PRO A 214 7.38 12.23 2.17
CA PRO A 214 8.45 11.30 1.81
C PRO A 214 9.53 11.19 2.89
N PHE A 215 9.24 10.48 3.98
CA PHE A 215 10.17 10.30 5.10
C PHE A 215 11.41 9.48 4.73
N HIS A 216 11.40 8.77 3.60
CA HIS A 216 12.53 7.97 3.09
C HIS A 216 13.46 8.73 2.14
N GLY A 217 13.30 10.05 2.03
CA GLY A 217 14.11 10.90 1.15
C GLY A 217 13.73 10.81 -0.34
N TYR A 218 12.66 10.10 -0.67
CA TYR A 218 12.09 10.05 -2.01
C TYR A 218 10.57 9.93 -1.94
N GLY A 219 9.85 10.44 -2.93
CA GLY A 219 8.40 10.31 -3.04
C GLY A 219 7.91 10.62 -4.44
N VAL A 220 6.70 10.17 -4.76
CA VAL A 220 6.12 10.29 -6.10
C VAL A 220 4.81 11.06 -6.06
N ALA A 221 4.71 12.08 -6.91
CA ALA A 221 3.46 12.78 -7.17
C ALA A 221 2.68 12.05 -8.27
N VAL A 222 1.65 11.30 -7.87
CA VAL A 222 0.79 10.55 -8.79
C VAL A 222 0.03 11.52 -9.70
N GLY A 223 0.17 11.31 -11.01
CA GLY A 223 -0.42 12.18 -12.04
C GLY A 223 0.39 13.44 -12.32
N GLY A 224 1.52 13.66 -11.65
CA GLY A 224 2.44 14.76 -11.91
C GLY A 224 3.28 14.59 -13.17
N LYS A 225 3.96 15.67 -13.58
CA LYS A 225 5.07 15.64 -14.54
C LYS A 225 6.39 15.85 -13.79
N SER A 226 7.53 15.52 -14.41
CA SER A 226 8.86 15.80 -13.86
C SER A 226 9.03 17.31 -13.66
N SER A 227 8.81 17.76 -12.43
CA SER A 227 8.80 19.15 -12.00
C SER A 227 9.00 19.16 -10.48
N PRO A 228 9.50 20.26 -9.90
CA PRO A 228 9.56 20.39 -8.45
C PRO A 228 8.17 20.17 -7.84
N ILE A 229 8.09 19.28 -6.86
CA ILE A 229 6.88 19.07 -6.08
C ILE A 229 6.78 20.18 -5.05
N LYS A 230 5.67 20.91 -5.06
CA LYS A 230 5.39 21.97 -4.09
C LYS A 230 4.16 21.65 -3.26
N THR A 231 4.18 22.03 -1.99
CA THR A 231 2.98 22.09 -1.15
C THR A 231 1.99 23.13 -1.67
N LEU A 232 0.77 23.19 -1.10
CA LEU A 232 -0.24 24.19 -1.45
C LEU A 232 0.22 25.64 -1.22
N ASP A 233 1.07 25.87 -0.22
CA ASP A 233 1.72 27.15 0.11
C ASP A 233 3.01 27.41 -0.69
N GLY A 234 3.38 26.51 -1.61
CA GLY A 234 4.49 26.71 -2.55
C GLY A 234 5.87 26.26 -2.05
N LYS A 235 5.97 25.68 -0.85
CA LYS A 235 7.22 25.10 -0.31
C LYS A 235 7.64 23.90 -1.14
N VAL A 236 8.91 23.86 -1.55
CA VAL A 236 9.47 22.75 -2.32
C VAL A 236 9.69 21.54 -1.41
N LEU A 237 9.07 20.41 -1.73
CA LEU A 237 9.23 19.14 -1.02
C LEU A 237 10.28 18.22 -1.66
N GLY A 238 10.53 18.36 -2.97
CA GLY A 238 11.45 17.50 -3.71
C GLY A 238 11.26 17.58 -5.24
N ARG A 239 11.83 16.63 -5.97
CA ARG A 239 11.67 16.46 -7.43
C ARG A 239 11.18 15.03 -7.72
N VAL A 240 10.32 14.87 -8.73
CA VAL A 240 9.95 13.57 -9.34
C VAL A 240 10.77 13.35 -10.60
#